data_AF-A0A268TXQ4-F1
#
_entry.id   AF-A0A268TXQ4-F1
#
_cell.length_a   1.000
_cell.length_b   1.000
_cell.length_c   1.000
_cell.angle_alpha   90.00
_cell.angle_beta   90.00
_cell.angle_gamma   90.00
#
_symmetry.space_group_name_H-M   'P 1'
#
loop_
_entity.id
_entity.type
_entity.pdbx_description
1 polymer ?
#
loop_
_entity_poly.entity_id
_entity_poly.type
_entity_poly.pdbx_seq_one_letter_code
_entity_poly.pdbx_strand_id
1 'polypeptide(L)'
;MNKTNQKEQTGIYNVTFNEKKVTPIQINIELIELIEDMLIKSIAMYIKGYHNFKTDKGLGAEHIKLHLDKNSNGFIVIDELLNLGRSLRKYTEIFKEPFIEKNGAKIYEWENQDGARFRTIVDKLKREGHSNTPLFPFDSVIITFYSDRNLNEPMQFKNPLVAEHYEKIAQTNELSIVSQLVLKSNVKFNQEDKKDIKQHQSNKKTKSNDFEM
;
A
#
# COMPACT_ATOMS: atom_id res chain seq x y z
N MET A 1 15.09 12.96 1.39
CA MET A 1 14.11 12.48 0.39
C MET A 1 14.85 12.34 -0.94
N ASN A 2 14.80 11.17 -1.58
CA ASN A 2 15.58 10.91 -2.80
C ASN A 2 15.12 11.84 -3.95
N LYS A 3 16.05 12.48 -4.69
CA LYS A 3 15.77 13.51 -5.71
C LYS A 3 14.81 13.01 -6.80
N THR A 4 14.85 11.71 -7.09
CA THR A 4 13.93 11.03 -8.03
C THR A 4 12.48 11.06 -7.54
N ASN A 5 12.21 10.82 -6.26
CA ASN A 5 10.85 10.79 -5.71
C ASN A 5 10.17 12.15 -5.81
N GLN A 6 10.89 13.23 -5.52
CA GLN A 6 10.34 14.60 -5.60
C GLN A 6 10.00 14.98 -7.05
N LYS A 7 10.83 14.56 -8.01
CA LYS A 7 10.60 14.77 -9.44
C LYS A 7 9.35 14.03 -9.92
N GLU A 8 9.17 12.78 -9.50
CA GLU A 8 7.98 11.99 -9.82
C GLU A 8 6.71 12.59 -9.19
N GLN A 9 6.74 12.94 -7.90
CA GLN A 9 5.61 13.59 -7.21
C GLN A 9 5.19 14.88 -7.94
N THR A 10 6.14 15.77 -8.20
CA THR A 10 5.90 17.01 -8.96
C THR A 10 5.38 16.70 -10.37
N GLY A 11 5.89 15.64 -10.98
CA GLY A 11 5.46 15.15 -12.28
C GLY A 11 4.00 14.70 -12.28
N ILE A 12 3.61 13.85 -11.32
CA ILE A 12 2.25 13.34 -11.15
C ILE A 12 1.31 14.51 -10.91
N TYR A 13 1.63 15.38 -9.95
CA TYR A 13 0.84 16.57 -9.65
C TYR A 13 0.58 17.41 -10.90
N ASN A 14 1.64 17.72 -11.66
CA ASN A 14 1.51 18.54 -12.86
C ASN A 14 0.70 17.85 -13.97
N VAL A 15 0.70 16.52 -14.04
CA VAL A 15 -0.14 15.79 -15.00
C VAL A 15 -1.60 15.78 -14.54
N THR A 16 -1.86 15.56 -13.26
CA THR A 16 -3.22 15.49 -12.72
C THR A 16 -3.91 16.86 -12.70
N PHE A 17 -3.21 17.90 -12.26
CA PHE A 17 -3.83 19.19 -11.94
C PHE A 17 -3.44 20.33 -12.88
N ASN A 18 -2.36 20.19 -13.65
CA ASN A 18 -1.89 21.22 -14.57
C ASN A 18 -1.87 20.72 -16.03
N GLU A 19 -1.15 21.43 -16.91
CA GLU A 19 -1.11 21.20 -18.37
C GLU A 19 -0.11 20.14 -18.82
N LYS A 20 0.60 19.47 -17.89
CA LYS A 20 1.60 18.46 -18.27
C LYS A 20 0.90 17.21 -18.81
N LYS A 21 1.34 16.70 -19.97
CA LYS A 21 0.68 15.56 -20.63
C LYS A 21 1.11 14.20 -20.11
N VAL A 22 2.34 14.09 -19.61
CA VAL A 22 2.92 12.81 -19.19
C VAL A 22 4.07 13.01 -18.21
N THR A 23 4.27 12.05 -17.32
CA THR A 23 5.50 11.89 -16.56
C THR A 23 5.91 10.42 -16.49
N PRO A 24 7.20 10.08 -16.60
CA PRO A 24 7.66 8.72 -16.36
C PRO A 24 7.68 8.42 -14.86
N ILE A 25 7.35 7.18 -14.50
CA ILE A 25 7.40 6.61 -13.15
C ILE A 25 8.31 5.39 -13.20
N GLN A 26 9.38 5.40 -12.41
CA GLN A 26 10.31 4.29 -12.30
C GLN A 26 9.77 3.25 -11.33
N ILE A 27 9.57 2.02 -11.81
CA ILE A 27 9.07 0.89 -11.04
C ILE A 27 10.21 0.13 -10.35
N ASN A 28 11.42 0.12 -10.90
CA ASN A 28 12.59 -0.52 -10.30
C ASN A 28 13.83 0.40 -10.39
N ILE A 29 14.59 0.51 -9.31
CA ILE A 29 15.84 1.32 -9.22
C ILE A 29 17.08 0.46 -9.53
N GLU A 30 17.09 -0.84 -9.23
CA GLU A 30 18.29 -1.68 -9.29
C GLU A 30 18.74 -2.02 -10.72
N LEU A 31 17.90 -1.77 -11.72
CA LEU A 31 18.10 -2.19 -13.11
C LEU A 31 18.73 -1.12 -14.01
N ILE A 32 19.32 -0.08 -13.42
CA ILE A 32 19.88 1.07 -14.14
C ILE A 32 21.08 0.70 -15.03
N GLU A 33 21.70 -0.48 -14.85
CA GLU A 33 22.95 -0.83 -15.54
C GLU A 33 22.83 -1.86 -16.68
N LEU A 34 21.65 -2.37 -17.03
CA LEU A 34 21.52 -3.46 -18.02
C LEU A 34 20.49 -3.18 -19.11
N ILE A 35 20.96 -2.71 -20.28
CA ILE A 35 20.30 -2.73 -21.61
C ILE A 35 19.03 -1.85 -21.74
N GLU A 36 18.96 -1.05 -22.81
CA GLU A 36 17.85 -0.12 -23.10
C GLU A 36 16.44 -0.75 -23.01
N ASP A 37 16.29 -2.01 -23.43
CA ASP A 37 15.02 -2.74 -23.37
C ASP A 37 14.53 -3.01 -21.93
N MET A 38 15.44 -3.19 -20.97
CA MET A 38 15.09 -3.41 -19.57
C MET A 38 14.62 -2.12 -18.90
N LEU A 39 15.23 -0.99 -19.29
CA LEU A 39 14.82 0.34 -18.85
C LEU A 39 13.38 0.66 -19.29
N ILE A 40 13.00 0.25 -20.51
CA ILE A 40 11.61 0.43 -21.00
C ILE A 40 10.63 -0.43 -20.18
N LYS A 41 11.02 -1.64 -19.75
CA LYS A 41 10.18 -2.50 -18.90
C LYS A 41 9.96 -1.94 -17.49
N SER A 42 10.92 -1.19 -16.96
CA SER A 42 10.90 -0.64 -15.60
C SER A 42 10.30 0.77 -15.50
N ILE A 43 9.90 1.38 -16.62
CA ILE A 43 9.24 2.69 -16.64
C ILE A 43 7.78 2.51 -17.02
N ALA A 44 6.87 3.04 -16.20
CA ALA A 44 5.48 3.25 -16.56
C ALA A 44 5.19 4.73 -16.77
N MET A 45 4.43 5.06 -17.80
CA MET A 45 4.04 6.44 -18.10
C MET A 45 2.74 6.76 -17.37
N TYR A 46 2.79 7.78 -16.50
CA TYR A 46 1.61 8.42 -15.95
C TYR A 46 1.19 9.54 -16.90
N ILE A 47 0.14 9.29 -17.68
CA ILE A 47 -0.33 10.20 -18.73
C ILE A 47 -1.58 10.96 -18.28
N LYS A 48 -1.88 12.08 -18.93
CA LYS A 48 -3.11 12.85 -18.71
C LYS A 48 -4.36 11.98 -18.92
N GLY A 49 -4.38 11.25 -20.03
CA GLY A 49 -5.44 10.30 -20.32
C GLY A 49 -6.81 10.95 -20.53
N TYR A 50 -7.87 10.21 -20.26
CA TYR A 50 -9.26 10.66 -20.39
C TYR A 50 -10.19 9.82 -19.52
N HIS A 51 -11.41 10.30 -19.30
CA HIS A 51 -12.50 9.52 -18.75
C HIS A 51 -13.75 9.72 -19.61
N ASN A 52 -14.46 8.63 -19.91
CA ASN A 52 -15.74 8.62 -20.61
C ASN A 52 -16.86 8.28 -19.62
N PHE A 53 -17.59 9.31 -19.19
CA PHE A 53 -18.68 9.20 -18.22
C PHE A 53 -19.87 8.34 -18.70
N LYS A 54 -20.02 8.11 -20.02
CA LYS A 54 -21.12 7.27 -20.54
C LYS A 54 -20.85 5.79 -20.34
N THR A 55 -19.58 5.38 -20.40
CA THR A 55 -19.17 3.98 -20.31
C THR A 55 -18.44 3.66 -19.01
N ASP A 56 -18.21 4.67 -18.17
CA ASP A 56 -17.39 4.61 -16.96
C ASP A 56 -16.00 4.00 -17.23
N LYS A 57 -15.43 4.34 -18.39
CA LYS A 57 -14.13 3.85 -18.85
C LYS A 57 -13.20 5.00 -19.10
N GLY A 58 -11.94 4.81 -18.75
CA GLY A 58 -10.91 5.79 -18.98
C GLY A 58 -9.54 5.22 -18.69
N LEU A 59 -8.56 6.09 -18.76
CA LEU A 59 -7.19 5.77 -18.39
C LEU A 59 -6.46 7.04 -17.94
N GLY A 60 -5.37 6.86 -17.20
CA GLY A 60 -4.48 7.93 -16.80
C GLY A 60 -5.11 8.89 -15.79
N ALA A 61 -4.54 10.09 -15.71
CA ALA A 61 -4.85 11.05 -14.66
C ALA A 61 -6.32 11.50 -14.62
N GLU A 62 -6.96 11.72 -15.77
CA GLU A 62 -8.37 12.13 -15.81
C GLU A 62 -9.32 11.05 -15.28
N HIS A 63 -9.00 9.76 -15.50
CA HIS A 63 -9.75 8.66 -14.89
C HIS A 63 -9.43 8.54 -13.39
N ILE A 64 -8.15 8.57 -13.03
CA ILE A 64 -7.70 8.43 -11.63
C ILE A 64 -8.19 9.58 -10.76
N LYS A 65 -8.36 10.78 -11.32
CA LYS A 65 -8.84 11.97 -10.60
C LYS A 65 -10.24 11.79 -10.01
N LEU A 66 -11.06 10.91 -10.59
CA LEU A 66 -12.36 10.58 -10.03
C LEU A 66 -12.24 9.89 -8.67
N HIS A 67 -11.18 9.11 -8.47
CA HIS A 67 -10.89 8.44 -7.19
C HIS A 67 -10.37 9.42 -6.11
N LEU A 68 -10.17 10.71 -6.41
CA LEU A 68 -9.81 11.71 -5.41
C LEU A 68 -11.03 12.31 -4.69
N ASP A 69 -12.25 12.02 -5.16
CA ASP A 69 -13.47 12.38 -4.43
C ASP A 69 -13.65 11.42 -3.24
N LYS A 70 -13.81 11.98 -2.03
CA LYS A 70 -13.95 11.22 -0.78
C LYS A 70 -15.09 10.21 -0.80
N ASN A 71 -16.12 10.43 -1.61
CA ASN A 71 -17.28 9.54 -1.72
C ASN A 71 -17.19 8.58 -2.92
N SER A 72 -16.14 8.68 -3.73
CA SER A 72 -15.96 7.80 -4.89
C SER A 72 -15.63 6.37 -4.49
N ASN A 73 -16.11 5.41 -5.28
CA ASN A 73 -15.64 4.04 -5.19
C ASN A 73 -14.15 3.99 -5.51
N GLY A 74 -13.40 3.36 -4.61
CA GLY A 74 -11.95 3.25 -4.70
C GLY A 74 -11.17 4.51 -4.35
N PHE A 75 -11.74 5.33 -3.45
CA PHE A 75 -11.16 6.59 -3.00
C PHE A 75 -9.69 6.50 -2.59
N ILE A 76 -8.86 7.40 -3.11
CA ILE A 76 -7.47 7.62 -2.73
C ILE A 76 -7.27 9.06 -2.27
N VAL A 77 -6.35 9.27 -1.33
CA VAL A 77 -5.93 10.65 -0.98
C VAL A 77 -4.82 11.12 -1.91
N ILE A 78 -4.66 12.45 -2.01
CA ILE A 78 -3.62 13.07 -2.87
C ILE A 78 -2.24 12.52 -2.54
N ASP A 79 -1.91 12.35 -1.25
CA ASP A 79 -0.61 11.83 -0.84
C ASP A 79 -0.35 10.40 -1.34
N GLU A 80 -1.38 9.56 -1.44
CA GLU A 80 -1.25 8.21 -2.00
C GLU A 80 -0.96 8.26 -3.49
N LEU A 81 -1.65 9.13 -4.21
CA LEU A 81 -1.42 9.37 -5.64
C LEU A 81 0.00 9.89 -5.90
N LEU A 82 0.43 10.91 -5.16
CA LEU A 82 1.77 11.48 -5.32
C LEU A 82 2.86 10.47 -4.97
N ASN A 83 2.61 9.56 -4.03
CA ASN A 83 3.53 8.50 -3.66
C ASN A 83 3.44 7.22 -4.52
N LEU A 84 2.66 7.21 -5.60
CA LEU A 84 2.48 6.05 -6.47
C LEU A 84 3.80 5.41 -6.92
N GLY A 85 4.76 6.21 -7.42
CA GLY A 85 6.07 5.68 -7.82
C GLY A 85 6.82 5.00 -6.69
N ARG A 86 6.75 5.55 -5.46
CA ARG A 86 7.36 4.94 -4.28
C ARG A 86 6.70 3.61 -3.93
N SER A 87 5.38 3.54 -4.02
CA SER A 87 4.62 2.31 -3.75
C SER A 87 4.94 1.21 -4.76
N LEU A 88 5.02 1.55 -6.05
CA LEU A 88 5.40 0.60 -7.11
C LEU A 88 6.82 0.04 -6.89
N ARG A 89 7.78 0.89 -6.51
CA ARG A 89 9.13 0.42 -6.17
C ARG A 89 9.17 -0.52 -4.97
N LYS A 90 8.45 -0.20 -3.90
CA LYS A 90 8.34 -1.09 -2.73
C LYS A 90 7.71 -2.44 -3.11
N TYR A 91 6.67 -2.43 -3.92
CA TYR A 91 6.08 -3.65 -4.44
C TYR A 91 7.13 -4.49 -5.18
N THR A 92 7.86 -3.88 -6.11
CA THR A 92 8.86 -4.59 -6.93
C THR A 92 10.06 -5.06 -6.10
N GLU A 93 10.44 -4.36 -5.03
CA GLU A 93 11.47 -4.81 -4.10
C GLU A 93 11.09 -6.15 -3.43
N ILE A 94 9.82 -6.30 -3.04
CA ILE A 94 9.28 -7.47 -2.35
C ILE A 94 8.97 -8.60 -3.32
N PHE A 95 8.21 -8.32 -4.39
CA PHE A 95 7.61 -9.33 -5.26
C PHE A 95 8.37 -9.55 -6.58
N LYS A 96 9.33 -8.67 -6.91
CA LYS A 96 10.15 -8.66 -8.14
C LYS A 96 9.38 -8.42 -9.45
N GLU A 97 8.24 -9.06 -9.65
CA GLU A 97 7.41 -8.96 -10.84
C GLU A 97 5.94 -8.65 -10.51
N PRO A 98 5.22 -7.93 -11.40
CA PRO A 98 3.78 -7.75 -11.26
C PRO A 98 3.02 -9.03 -11.59
N PHE A 99 1.76 -9.09 -11.15
CA PHE A 99 0.84 -10.10 -11.65
C PHE A 99 0.42 -9.75 -13.08
N ILE A 100 0.45 -10.73 -13.99
CA ILE A 100 0.06 -10.54 -15.39
C ILE A 100 -1.32 -11.14 -15.62
N GLU A 101 -2.28 -10.31 -16.01
CA GLU A 101 -3.61 -10.77 -16.40
C GLU A 101 -3.60 -11.46 -17.77
N LYS A 102 -4.67 -12.19 -18.08
CA LYS A 102 -4.87 -12.89 -19.36
C LYS A 102 -4.76 -11.97 -20.58
N ASN A 103 -5.10 -10.69 -20.43
CA ASN A 103 -5.03 -9.67 -21.48
C ASN A 103 -3.64 -9.02 -21.62
N GLY A 104 -2.68 -9.39 -20.77
CA GLY A 104 -1.33 -8.82 -20.72
C GLY A 104 -1.17 -7.63 -19.77
N ALA A 105 -2.23 -7.17 -19.11
CA ALA A 105 -2.15 -6.07 -18.16
C ALA A 105 -1.35 -6.48 -16.91
N LYS A 106 -0.47 -5.58 -16.48
CA LYS A 106 0.34 -5.72 -15.27
C LYS A 106 -0.42 -5.14 -14.08
N ILE A 107 -0.53 -5.92 -13.03
CA ILE A 107 -1.23 -5.56 -11.79
C ILE A 107 -0.23 -5.48 -10.65
N TYR A 108 -0.28 -4.35 -9.96
CA TYR A 108 0.48 -4.06 -8.75
C TYR A 108 -0.51 -3.83 -7.62
N GLU A 109 -0.36 -4.58 -6.54
CA GLU A 109 -1.30 -4.55 -5.41
C GLU A 109 -0.55 -4.53 -4.09
N TRP A 110 -1.05 -3.77 -3.13
CA TRP A 110 -0.48 -3.71 -1.79
C TRP A 110 -1.52 -3.25 -0.77
N GLU A 111 -1.23 -3.50 0.50
CA GLU A 111 -1.96 -2.97 1.66
C GLU A 111 -1.12 -1.90 2.36
N ASN A 112 -1.76 -0.83 2.83
CA ASN A 112 -1.11 0.16 3.68
C ASN A 112 -1.23 -0.21 5.17
N GLN A 113 -0.68 0.63 6.05
CA GLN A 113 -0.70 0.40 7.49
C GLN A 113 -2.10 0.51 8.11
N ASP A 114 -3.03 1.19 7.44
CA ASP A 114 -4.41 1.35 7.87
C ASP A 114 -5.31 0.20 7.38
N GLY A 115 -4.74 -0.81 6.72
CA GLY A 115 -5.47 -1.93 6.14
C GLY A 115 -6.17 -1.62 4.81
N ALA A 116 -6.00 -0.41 4.25
CA ALA A 116 -6.54 -0.08 2.94
C ALA A 116 -5.72 -0.78 1.85
N ARG A 117 -6.41 -1.40 0.89
CA ARG A 117 -5.78 -2.15 -0.21
C ARG A 117 -5.83 -1.33 -1.48
N PHE A 118 -4.75 -1.37 -2.23
CA PHE A 118 -4.55 -0.56 -3.42
C PHE A 118 -4.27 -1.43 -4.63
N ARG A 119 -4.76 -1.00 -5.79
CA ARG A 119 -4.45 -1.63 -7.07
C ARG A 119 -4.06 -0.57 -8.09
N THR A 120 -2.92 -0.80 -8.75
CA THR A 120 -2.50 -0.07 -9.94
C THR A 120 -2.49 -1.02 -11.12
N ILE A 121 -3.10 -0.61 -12.23
CA ILE A 121 -3.11 -1.37 -13.48
C ILE A 121 -2.24 -0.62 -14.49
N VAL A 122 -1.26 -1.32 -15.04
CA VAL A 122 -0.38 -0.84 -16.09
C VAL A 122 -0.57 -1.70 -17.33
N ASP A 123 -0.90 -1.09 -18.45
CA ASP A 123 -1.16 -1.82 -19.69
C ASP A 123 -0.55 -1.09 -20.90
N LYS A 124 -0.49 -1.79 -22.03
CA LYS A 124 -0.11 -1.24 -23.33
C LYS A 124 -1.22 -0.32 -23.84
N LEU A 125 -0.85 0.88 -24.28
CA LEU A 125 -1.79 1.78 -24.94
C LEU A 125 -2.13 1.22 -26.33
N LYS A 126 -3.25 0.51 -26.45
CA LYS A 126 -3.79 0.07 -27.74
C LYS A 126 -4.37 1.30 -28.46
N ARG A 127 -3.80 1.69 -29.60
CA ARG A 127 -4.42 2.67 -30.51
C ARG A 127 -4.96 1.95 -31.74
N GLU A 128 -6.17 2.30 -32.14
CA GLU A 128 -6.70 1.99 -33.46
C GLU A 128 -6.03 2.94 -34.47
N GLY A 129 -5.01 2.47 -35.18
CA GLY A 129 -4.27 3.27 -36.16
C GLY A 129 -3.21 2.47 -36.92
N HIS A 130 -2.89 2.89 -38.15
CA HIS A 130 -1.97 2.21 -39.07
C HIS A 130 -0.56 2.07 -38.47
N SER A 131 0.07 0.92 -38.76
CA SER A 131 1.30 0.37 -38.16
C SER A 131 2.59 1.20 -38.22
N ASN A 132 2.58 2.40 -38.81
CA ASN A 132 3.80 3.14 -39.18
C ASN A 132 3.96 4.51 -38.50
N THR A 133 3.07 4.90 -37.58
CA THR A 133 3.32 6.08 -36.71
C THR A 133 4.30 5.69 -35.61
N PRO A 134 5.34 6.50 -35.30
CA PRO A 134 6.26 6.21 -34.22
C PRO A 134 5.47 5.93 -32.94
N LEU A 135 5.60 4.72 -32.41
CA LEU A 135 5.05 4.35 -31.12
C LEU A 135 5.47 5.44 -30.13
N PHE A 136 4.57 5.88 -29.25
CA PHE A 136 5.05 6.41 -27.98
C PHE A 136 6.06 5.37 -27.48
N PRO A 137 7.32 5.71 -27.16
CA PRO A 137 8.36 4.70 -26.94
C PRO A 137 8.16 3.89 -25.65
N PHE A 138 6.95 3.93 -25.08
CA PHE A 138 6.61 3.39 -23.78
C PHE A 138 5.39 2.48 -23.92
N ASP A 139 5.67 1.17 -23.89
CA ASP A 139 4.68 0.09 -23.89
C ASP A 139 3.90 0.00 -22.57
N SER A 140 4.28 0.73 -21.51
CA SER A 140 3.66 0.60 -20.18
C SER A 140 3.05 1.92 -19.75
N VAL A 141 1.71 1.98 -19.68
CA VAL A 141 0.95 3.16 -19.27
C VAL A 141 0.12 2.84 -18.03
N ILE A 142 0.13 3.73 -17.04
CA ILE A 142 -0.74 3.61 -15.86
C ILE A 142 -2.17 3.91 -16.31
N ILE A 143 -3.01 2.87 -16.30
CA ILE A 143 -4.41 2.95 -16.71
C ILE A 143 -5.25 3.49 -15.55
N THR A 144 -5.15 2.86 -14.39
CA THR A 144 -5.91 3.29 -13.20
C THR A 144 -5.12 3.00 -11.92
N PHE A 145 -5.46 3.72 -10.86
CA PHE A 145 -4.96 3.57 -9.51
C PHE A 145 -6.10 3.93 -8.54
N TYR A 146 -6.47 2.97 -7.71
CA TYR A 146 -7.59 3.10 -6.77
C TYR A 146 -7.34 2.25 -5.53
N SER A 147 -8.09 2.52 -4.45
CA SER A 147 -8.11 1.69 -3.25
C SER A 147 -9.37 0.83 -3.16
N ASP A 148 -9.56 0.07 -2.09
CA ASP A 148 -10.81 -0.61 -1.80
C ASP A 148 -11.79 0.19 -0.93
N ARG A 149 -11.44 1.44 -0.61
CA ARG A 149 -12.34 2.33 0.15
C ARG A 149 -13.61 2.61 -0.63
N ASN A 150 -14.72 2.69 0.11
CA ASN A 150 -16.07 2.90 -0.40
C ASN A 150 -16.57 1.80 -1.37
N LEU A 151 -15.87 0.67 -1.50
CA LEU A 151 -16.40 -0.50 -2.19
C LEU A 151 -17.36 -1.25 -1.26
N ASN A 152 -18.33 -1.96 -1.86
CA ASN A 152 -19.27 -2.80 -1.11
C ASN A 152 -18.57 -3.98 -0.41
N GLU A 153 -17.49 -4.49 -1.00
CA GLU A 153 -16.68 -5.56 -0.46
C GLU A 153 -15.19 -5.17 -0.52
N PRO A 154 -14.38 -5.56 0.48
CA PRO A 154 -12.94 -5.37 0.44
C PRO A 154 -12.32 -6.02 -0.80
N MET A 155 -11.31 -5.36 -1.36
CA MET A 155 -10.66 -5.88 -2.56
C MET A 155 -9.89 -7.16 -2.22
N GLN A 156 -10.11 -8.20 -3.00
CA GLN A 156 -9.27 -9.40 -2.99
C GLN A 156 -8.06 -9.20 -3.91
N PHE A 157 -6.87 -9.58 -3.42
CA PHE A 157 -5.65 -9.55 -4.21
C PHE A 157 -5.74 -10.55 -5.35
N LYS A 158 -5.37 -10.12 -6.57
CA LYS A 158 -5.29 -11.01 -7.74
C LYS A 158 -4.01 -11.82 -7.72
N ASN A 159 -2.93 -11.27 -7.18
CA ASN A 159 -1.67 -11.99 -7.03
C ASN A 159 -1.70 -12.88 -5.76
N PRO A 160 -1.62 -14.22 -5.88
CA PRO A 160 -1.58 -15.10 -4.71
C PRO A 160 -0.39 -14.84 -3.78
N LEU A 161 0.75 -14.42 -4.33
CA LEU A 161 1.94 -14.09 -3.53
C LEU A 161 1.72 -12.85 -2.65
N VAL A 162 0.93 -11.89 -3.15
CA VAL A 162 0.57 -10.69 -2.40
C VAL A 162 -0.43 -11.07 -1.30
N ALA A 163 -1.42 -11.90 -1.62
CA ALA A 163 -2.37 -12.42 -0.62
C ALA A 163 -1.64 -13.13 0.52
N GLU A 164 -0.78 -14.10 0.20
CA GLU A 164 -0.02 -14.87 1.19
C GLU A 164 0.88 -13.96 2.05
N HIS A 165 1.51 -12.94 1.43
CA HIS A 165 2.36 -11.98 2.15
C HIS A 165 1.58 -11.22 3.23
N TYR A 166 0.42 -10.66 2.88
CA TYR A 166 -0.37 -9.88 3.82
C TYR A 166 -1.12 -10.74 4.84
N GLU A 167 -1.51 -11.98 4.48
CA GLU A 167 -2.03 -12.95 5.45
C GLU A 167 -0.99 -13.30 6.52
N LYS A 168 0.27 -13.53 6.14
CA LYS A 168 1.36 -13.78 7.10
C LYS A 168 1.62 -12.59 8.01
N ILE A 169 1.56 -11.37 7.48
CA ILE A 169 1.70 -10.14 8.28
C ILE A 169 0.57 -10.03 9.30
N ALA A 170 -0.68 -10.26 8.88
CA ALA A 170 -1.83 -10.25 9.77
C ALA A 170 -1.69 -11.28 10.90
N GLN A 171 -1.37 -12.54 10.57
CA GLN A 171 -1.15 -13.60 11.56
C GLN A 171 -0.02 -13.27 12.54
N THR A 172 1.09 -12.71 12.04
CA THR A 172 2.23 -12.31 12.90
C THR A 172 1.84 -11.19 13.86
N ASN A 173 1.06 -10.22 13.39
CA ASN A 173 0.58 -9.12 14.22
C ASN A 173 -0.38 -9.62 15.31
N GLU A 174 -1.30 -10.53 14.96
CA GLU A 174 -2.19 -11.17 15.93
C GLU A 174 -1.41 -11.95 17.00
N LEU A 175 -0.44 -12.77 16.61
CA LEU A 175 0.43 -13.51 17.52
C LEU A 175 1.22 -12.59 18.46
N SER A 176 1.72 -11.46 17.96
CA SER A 176 2.40 -10.44 18.75
C SER A 176 1.48 -9.80 19.79
N ILE A 177 0.25 -9.44 19.40
CA ILE A 177 -0.75 -8.85 20.30
C ILE A 177 -1.15 -9.85 21.39
N VAL A 178 -1.44 -11.10 21.03
CA VAL A 178 -1.79 -12.16 21.98
C VAL A 178 -0.65 -12.39 22.97
N SER A 179 0.60 -12.47 22.50
CA SER A 179 1.78 -12.64 23.37
C SER A 179 1.91 -11.49 24.37
N GLN A 180 1.73 -10.23 23.93
CA GLN A 180 1.77 -9.07 24.82
C GLN A 180 0.62 -9.07 25.85
N LEU A 181 -0.57 -9.51 25.46
CA LEU A 181 -1.72 -9.62 26.36
C LEU A 181 -1.50 -10.69 27.43
N VAL A 182 -0.99 -11.86 27.06
CA VAL A 182 -0.66 -12.95 27.99
C VAL A 182 0.44 -12.54 28.98
N LEU A 183 1.47 -11.83 28.52
CA LEU A 183 2.50 -11.30 29.41
C LEU A 183 1.92 -10.29 30.41
N LYS A 184 1.04 -9.39 29.96
CA LYS A 184 0.38 -8.40 30.83
C LYS A 184 -0.55 -9.06 31.85
N SER A 185 -1.29 -10.11 31.49
CA SER A 185 -2.13 -10.87 32.43
C SER A 185 -1.29 -11.61 33.46
N ASN A 186 -0.19 -12.26 33.04
CA ASN A 186 0.68 -12.99 33.97
C ASN A 186 1.42 -12.05 34.94
N VAL A 187 1.74 -10.82 34.53
CA VAL A 187 2.31 -9.81 35.42
C VAL A 187 1.28 -9.32 36.45
N LYS A 188 0.01 -9.13 36.05
CA LYS A 188 -1.07 -8.75 36.98
C LYS A 188 -1.36 -9.84 38.01
N PHE A 189 -1.46 -11.10 37.58
CA PHE A 189 -1.65 -12.25 38.48
C PHE A 189 -0.55 -12.32 39.55
N ASN A 190 0.72 -12.20 39.14
CA ASN A 190 1.87 -12.22 40.06
C ASN A 190 1.95 -10.99 41.00
N GLN A 191 1.23 -9.90 40.72
CA GLN A 191 1.16 -8.72 41.61
C GLN A 191 -0.01 -8.80 42.59
N GLU A 192 -1.11 -9.47 42.23
CA GLU A 192 -2.25 -9.73 43.12
C GLU A 192 -1.89 -10.78 44.18
N ASP A 193 -1.22 -11.87 43.81
CA ASP A 193 -0.74 -12.88 44.76
C ASP A 193 0.25 -12.32 45.80
N LYS A 194 1.04 -11.29 45.44
CA LYS A 194 1.96 -10.62 46.37
C LYS A 194 1.28 -9.64 47.33
N LYS A 195 0.05 -9.19 47.04
CA LYS A 195 -0.72 -8.33 47.97
C LYS A 195 -1.39 -9.17 49.05
N ASP A 196 -1.86 -10.37 48.73
CA ASP A 196 -2.50 -11.27 49.71
C ASP A 196 -1.47 -11.88 50.68
N ILE A 197 -0.24 -12.16 50.23
CA ILE A 197 0.84 -12.64 51.10
C ILE A 197 1.28 -11.57 52.13
N LYS A 198 1.19 -10.26 51.78
CA LYS A 198 1.54 -9.18 52.71
C LYS A 198 0.46 -8.90 53.76
N GLN A 199 -0.82 -9.16 53.47
CA GLN A 199 -1.88 -9.01 54.49
C GLN A 199 -1.82 -10.13 55.55
N HIS A 200 -1.47 -11.36 55.16
CA HIS A 200 -1.38 -12.48 56.12
C HIS A 200 -0.15 -12.44 57.05
N GLN A 201 0.91 -11.69 56.71
CA GLN A 201 2.06 -11.51 57.61
C GLN A 201 1.88 -10.40 58.66
N SER A 202 0.86 -9.53 58.52
CA SER A 202 0.60 -8.42 59.46
C SER A 202 -0.22 -8.80 60.70
N ASN A 203 -0.91 -9.96 60.71
CA ASN A 203 -1.77 -10.39 61.82
C ASN A 203 -1.11 -11.32 62.86
N LYS A 204 0.22 -11.48 62.85
CA LYS A 204 0.95 -12.31 63.85
C LYS A 204 1.75 -11.53 64.90
N LYS A 205 1.66 -10.19 64.94
CA LYS A 205 2.30 -9.35 65.97
C LYS A 205 1.28 -8.49 66.71
N THR A 206 0.54 -9.09 67.64
CA THR A 206 -0.14 -8.38 68.76
C THR A 206 -0.65 -9.40 69.79
N LYS A 207 0.28 -10.12 70.43
CA LYS A 207 0.06 -10.74 71.74
C LYS A 207 1.40 -10.83 72.46
N SER A 208 1.78 -9.75 73.13
CA SER A 208 2.60 -9.75 74.34
C SER A 208 2.98 -8.30 74.66
N ASN A 209 2.42 -7.82 75.78
CA ASN A 209 3.08 -7.04 76.81
C ASN A 209 2.10 -6.02 77.36
N ASP A 210 1.46 -6.38 78.47
CA ASP A 210 1.10 -5.45 79.53
C ASP A 210 1.13 -6.24 80.84
N PHE A 211 2.29 -6.22 81.49
CA PHE A 211 2.48 -6.52 82.91
C PHE A 211 3.56 -5.56 83.42
N GLU A 212 3.28 -5.00 84.61
CA GLU A 212 4.07 -4.03 85.40
C GLU A 212 3.96 -2.56 84.92
N MET A 213 3.45 -1.61 85.71
CA MET A 213 3.55 -1.41 87.16
C MET A 213 2.28 -0.75 87.73
#